data_AF-A0AAP8SM02-F1
#
_entry.id   AF-A0AAP8SM02-F1
#
_cell.length_a   1.000
_cell.length_b   1.000
_cell.length_c   1.000
_cell.angle_alpha   90.00
_cell.angle_beta   90.00
_cell.angle_gamma   90.00
#
_symmetry.space_group_name_H-M   'P 1'
#
loop_
_entity.id
_entity.type
_entity.pdbx_description
1 polymer ?
#
loop_
_entity_poly.entity_id
_entity_poly.type
_entity_poly.pdbx_seq_one_letter_code
_entity_poly.pdbx_strand_id
1 'polypeptide(L)'
;MVRCGKLLARAIEPGTVVHLVGDLGMGKTTLSRGIVQARGHKGAVKSPTYTIVEPYNFGELNLYHFDLYRLGDPEELEFMGIRDYFTRDSICLVEWPELGAGVLPPADLVINIDRDGAGRRLQVHSNTDQGNRVLERLRLAL
;
A
#
# COMPACT_ATOMS: atom_id res chain seq x y z
N MET A 1 5.71 13.24 1.15
CA MET A 1 5.14 11.91 1.49
C MET A 1 3.66 11.94 1.83
N VAL A 2 3.20 12.49 2.97
CA VAL A 2 1.75 12.49 3.32
C VAL A 2 0.87 13.12 2.21
N ARG A 3 1.26 14.29 1.69
CA ARG A 3 0.54 14.94 0.58
C ARG A 3 0.49 14.06 -0.67
N CYS A 4 1.58 13.38 -1.02
CA CYS A 4 1.61 12.43 -2.12
C CYS A 4 0.64 11.26 -1.89
N GLY A 5 0.61 10.72 -0.66
CA GLY A 5 -0.33 9.67 -0.28
C GLY A 5 -1.79 10.12 -0.41
N LYS A 6 -2.08 11.37 -0.01
CA LYS A 6 -3.42 11.95 -0.19
C LYS A 6 -3.81 12.11 -1.66
N LEU A 7 -2.86 12.43 -2.54
CA LEU A 7 -3.10 12.51 -3.99
C LEU A 7 -3.36 11.11 -4.57
N LEU A 8 -2.50 10.13 -4.24
CA LEU A 8 -2.68 8.73 -4.66
C LEU A 8 -4.04 8.18 -4.23
N ALA A 9 -4.50 8.49 -3.01
CA ALA A 9 -5.77 8.03 -2.49
C ALA A 9 -6.97 8.37 -3.37
N ARG A 10 -6.93 9.52 -4.06
CA ARG A 10 -8.00 9.97 -4.96
C ARG A 10 -8.11 9.15 -6.24
N ALA A 11 -7.01 8.51 -6.64
CA ALA A 11 -6.96 7.69 -7.84
C ALA A 11 -7.20 6.21 -7.55
N ILE A 12 -6.77 5.71 -6.38
CA ILE A 12 -6.89 4.30 -5.97
C ILE A 12 -8.36 3.90 -5.80
N GLU A 13 -8.73 2.78 -6.43
CA GLU A 13 -10.06 2.17 -6.36
C GLU A 13 -10.13 1.01 -5.35
N PRO A 14 -11.32 0.61 -4.87
CA PRO A 14 -11.51 -0.69 -4.25
C PRO A 14 -10.98 -1.84 -5.13
N GLY A 15 -10.50 -2.90 -4.50
CA GLY A 15 -9.83 -4.05 -5.12
C GLY A 15 -8.34 -3.85 -5.39
N THR A 16 -7.79 -2.64 -5.18
CA THR A 16 -6.42 -2.33 -5.58
C THR A 16 -5.39 -2.87 -4.57
N VAL A 17 -4.42 -3.65 -5.06
CA VAL A 17 -3.23 -4.07 -4.32
C VAL A 17 -2.05 -3.17 -4.69
N VAL A 18 -1.48 -2.48 -3.69
CA VAL A 18 -0.38 -1.54 -3.84
C VAL A 18 0.84 -2.04 -3.08
N HIS A 19 1.92 -2.32 -3.81
CA HIS A 19 3.22 -2.67 -3.27
C HIS A 19 4.07 -1.42 -3.08
N LEU A 20 4.61 -1.24 -1.87
CA LEU A 20 5.44 -0.10 -1.48
C LEU A 20 6.88 -0.59 -1.27
N VAL A 21 7.77 -0.20 -2.18
CA VAL A 21 9.16 -0.65 -2.23
C VAL A 21 10.09 0.53 -1.94
N GLY A 22 11.16 0.27 -1.19
CA GLY A 22 12.20 1.25 -0.89
C GLY A 22 12.82 1.01 0.48
N ASP A 23 14.01 1.56 0.71
CA ASP A 23 14.79 1.29 1.91
C ASP A 23 14.10 1.73 3.23
N LEU A 24 14.68 1.29 4.35
CA LEU A 24 14.30 1.72 5.68
C LEU A 24 14.35 3.26 5.78
N GLY A 25 13.27 3.87 6.28
CA GLY A 25 13.16 5.32 6.41
C GLY A 25 12.90 6.07 5.10
N MET A 26 12.60 5.40 3.98
CA MET A 26 12.20 6.09 2.74
C MET A 26 10.79 6.69 2.79
N GLY A 27 10.01 6.33 3.80
CA GLY A 27 8.72 6.96 4.08
C GLY A 27 7.51 6.18 3.55
N LYS A 28 7.65 4.86 3.34
CA LYS A 28 6.57 3.92 3.01
C LYS A 28 5.36 4.10 3.95
N THR A 29 5.53 3.95 5.26
CA THR A 29 4.49 4.22 6.27
C THR A 29 3.90 5.63 6.21
N THR A 30 4.72 6.63 5.84
CA THR A 30 4.24 8.01 5.73
C THR A 30 3.40 8.22 4.47
N LEU A 31 3.65 7.46 3.41
CA LEU A 31 2.80 7.38 2.23
C LEU A 31 1.47 6.71 2.58
N SER A 32 1.52 5.53 3.21
CA SER A 32 0.33 4.78 3.68
C SER A 32 -0.55 5.64 4.57
N ARG A 33 0.05 6.38 5.52
CA ARG A 33 -0.66 7.36 6.35
C ARG A 33 -1.42 8.40 5.54
N GLY A 34 -0.79 8.96 4.49
CA GLY A 34 -1.46 9.90 3.61
C GLY A 34 -2.67 9.28 2.91
N ILE A 35 -2.54 8.02 2.47
CA ILE A 35 -3.61 7.28 1.78
C ILE A 35 -4.79 7.01 2.72
N VAL A 36 -4.50 6.49 3.92
CA VAL A 36 -5.48 6.15 4.96
C VAL A 36 -6.21 7.41 5.45
N GLN A 37 -5.49 8.49 5.75
CA GLN A 37 -6.08 9.74 6.22
C GLN A 37 -6.94 10.43 5.16
N ALA A 38 -6.61 10.32 3.87
CA ALA A 38 -7.43 10.88 2.79
C ALA A 38 -8.81 10.23 2.69
N ARG A 39 -8.97 9.00 3.19
CA ARG A 39 -10.25 8.29 3.26
C ARG A 39 -11.06 8.60 4.53
N GLY A 40 -10.56 9.49 5.39
CA GLY A 40 -11.31 9.99 6.55
C GLY A 40 -10.88 9.43 7.90
N HIS A 41 -9.86 8.58 7.97
CA HIS A 41 -9.32 8.11 9.24
C HIS A 41 -8.73 9.28 10.05
N LYS A 42 -9.18 9.44 11.30
CA LYS A 42 -8.76 10.53 12.19
C LYS A 42 -7.70 10.11 13.21
N GLY A 43 -7.47 8.81 13.36
CA GLY A 43 -6.51 8.26 14.32
C GLY A 43 -5.07 8.28 13.84
N ALA A 44 -4.18 7.77 14.69
CA ALA A 44 -2.80 7.51 14.29
C ALA A 44 -2.77 6.43 13.19
N VAL A 45 -1.83 6.57 12.26
CA VAL A 45 -1.47 5.53 11.28
C VAL A 45 0.01 5.26 11.48
N LYS A 46 0.29 4.14 12.14
CA LYS A 46 1.64 3.67 12.50
C LYS A 46 2.01 2.49 11.60
N SER A 47 3.28 2.14 11.58
CA SER A 47 3.73 0.92 10.90
C SER A 47 3.23 -0.30 11.69
N PRO A 48 2.51 -1.25 11.07
CA PRO A 48 2.10 -2.48 11.71
C PRO A 48 3.24 -3.51 11.76
N THR A 49 4.49 -3.08 11.94
CA THR A 49 5.67 -3.95 11.85
C THR A 49 5.62 -5.17 12.78
N TYR A 50 4.92 -5.07 13.93
CA TYR A 50 4.76 -6.18 14.87
C TYR A 50 3.43 -6.93 14.73
N THR A 51 2.38 -6.27 14.25
CA THR A 51 1.07 -6.89 14.01
C THR A 51 0.95 -7.47 12.61
N ILE A 52 1.93 -7.19 11.75
CA ILE A 52 2.02 -7.48 10.30
C ILE A 52 0.96 -6.73 9.48
N VAL A 53 -0.28 -6.67 9.98
CA VAL A 53 -1.42 -5.99 9.35
C VAL A 53 -2.11 -5.05 10.34
N GLU A 54 -2.61 -3.92 9.82
CA GLU A 54 -3.53 -3.01 10.51
C GLU A 54 -4.74 -2.73 9.60
N PRO A 55 -5.97 -3.06 10.02
CA PRO A 55 -7.18 -2.79 9.28
C PRO A 55 -7.72 -1.37 9.54
N TYR A 56 -8.22 -0.72 8.50
CA TYR A 56 -8.96 0.54 8.57
C TYR A 56 -10.30 0.39 7.84
N ASN A 57 -11.41 0.52 8.56
CA ASN A 57 -12.75 0.38 7.99
C ASN A 57 -13.35 1.74 7.61
N PHE A 58 -13.92 1.81 6.41
CA PHE A 58 -14.60 2.98 5.86
C PHE A 58 -16.01 2.63 5.35
N GLY A 59 -16.77 1.87 6.15
CA GLY A 59 -18.07 1.33 5.76
C GLY A 59 -17.90 0.04 4.96
N GLU A 60 -18.37 0.03 3.71
CA GLU A 60 -18.25 -1.12 2.80
C GLU A 60 -16.81 -1.36 2.32
N LEU A 61 -15.96 -0.32 2.38
CA LEU A 61 -14.55 -0.40 1.99
C LEU A 61 -13.67 -0.69 3.20
N ASN A 62 -12.84 -1.73 3.09
CA ASN A 62 -11.73 -1.97 4.02
C ASN A 62 -10.40 -1.53 3.39
N LEU A 63 -9.48 -1.01 4.21
CA LEU A 63 -8.10 -0.79 3.80
C LEU A 63 -7.18 -1.53 4.78
N TYR A 64 -6.37 -2.43 4.25
CA TYR A 64 -5.40 -3.20 5.02
C TYR A 64 -4.00 -2.67 4.75
N HIS A 65 -3.34 -2.23 5.80
CA HIS A 65 -1.95 -1.82 5.75
C HIS A 65 -1.10 -2.97 6.26
N PHE A 66 -0.28 -3.55 5.40
CA PHE A 66 0.69 -4.58 5.72
C PHE A 66 2.10 -3.99 5.81
N ASP A 67 2.88 -4.45 6.77
CA ASP A 67 4.31 -4.20 6.89
C ASP A 67 5.03 -5.50 7.19
N LEU A 68 5.66 -6.05 6.16
CA LEU A 68 6.27 -7.38 6.21
C LEU A 68 7.72 -7.35 6.71
N TYR A 69 8.24 -6.20 7.15
CA TYR A 69 9.66 -6.05 7.52
C TYR A 69 10.18 -7.09 8.54
N ARG A 70 9.29 -7.61 9.39
CA ARG A 70 9.63 -8.62 10.42
C ARG A 70 9.12 -10.02 10.09
N LEU A 71 8.55 -10.23 8.91
CA LEU A 71 8.12 -11.55 8.46
C LEU A 71 9.36 -12.43 8.30
N GLY A 72 9.40 -13.56 9.00
CA GLY A 72 10.52 -14.50 8.94
C GLY A 72 10.46 -15.38 7.71
N ASP A 73 9.26 -15.91 7.43
CA ASP A 73 8.96 -16.77 6.29
C ASP A 73 7.68 -16.30 5.55
N PRO A 74 7.68 -16.15 4.22
CA PRO A 74 6.47 -15.88 3.44
C PRO A 74 5.29 -16.80 3.77
N GLU A 75 5.52 -18.07 4.10
CA GLU A 75 4.45 -19.04 4.42
C GLU A 75 3.65 -18.66 5.68
N GLU A 76 4.21 -17.85 6.58
CA GLU A 76 3.50 -17.30 7.74
C GLU A 76 2.21 -16.56 7.34
N LEU A 77 2.22 -15.93 6.16
CA LEU A 77 1.05 -15.23 5.62
C LEU A 77 -0.10 -16.18 5.26
N GLU A 78 0.19 -17.40 4.80
CA GLU A 78 -0.86 -18.39 4.52
C GLU A 78 -1.55 -18.83 5.81
N PHE A 79 -0.79 -19.05 6.89
CA PHE A 79 -1.37 -19.39 8.21
C PHE A 79 -2.23 -18.27 8.80
N MET A 80 -1.94 -17.01 8.43
CA MET A 80 -2.74 -15.85 8.82
C MET A 80 -4.00 -15.64 7.96
N GLY A 81 -4.23 -16.49 6.95
CA GLY A 81 -5.36 -16.35 6.03
C GLY A 81 -5.25 -15.10 5.15
N ILE A 82 -4.04 -14.74 4.71
CA ILE A 82 -3.80 -13.47 4.00
C ILE A 82 -4.70 -13.27 2.76
N ARG A 83 -5.14 -14.37 2.13
CA ARG A 83 -6.02 -14.35 0.96
C ARG A 83 -7.35 -13.67 1.21
N ASP A 84 -7.86 -13.73 2.44
CA ASP A 84 -9.16 -13.17 2.82
C ASP A 84 -9.16 -11.63 2.86
N TYR A 85 -7.97 -11.03 2.88
CA TYR A 85 -7.81 -9.57 2.88
C TYR A 85 -7.90 -8.98 1.47
N PHE A 86 -7.54 -9.74 0.43
CA PHE A 86 -7.46 -9.27 -0.95
C PHE A 86 -8.80 -9.44 -1.69
N THR A 87 -9.78 -8.63 -1.32
CA THR A 87 -11.14 -8.66 -1.90
C THR A 87 -11.40 -7.48 -2.81
N ARG A 88 -12.47 -7.56 -3.63
CA ARG A 88 -12.90 -6.46 -4.51
C ARG A 88 -13.30 -5.19 -3.75
N ASP A 89 -13.66 -5.33 -2.47
CA ASP A 89 -14.09 -4.23 -1.60
C ASP A 89 -12.99 -3.84 -0.59
N SER A 90 -11.74 -4.17 -0.91
CA SER A 90 -10.57 -3.87 -0.08
C SER A 90 -9.52 -3.03 -0.83
N ILE A 91 -8.67 -2.31 -0.11
CA ILE A 91 -7.42 -1.77 -0.62
C ILE A 91 -6.30 -2.33 0.23
N CYS A 92 -5.30 -2.94 -0.39
CA CYS A 92 -4.15 -3.48 0.33
C CYS A 92 -2.92 -2.62 0.06
N LEU A 93 -2.30 -2.08 1.10
CA LEU A 93 -1.02 -1.39 1.05
C LEU A 93 0.03 -2.30 1.66
N VAL A 94 0.98 -2.80 0.87
CA VAL A 94 1.97 -3.78 1.33
C VAL A 94 3.36 -3.15 1.33
N GLU A 95 3.92 -2.88 2.51
CA GLU A 95 5.33 -2.51 2.67
C GLU A 95 6.20 -3.77 2.72
N TRP A 96 7.39 -3.69 2.09
CA TRP A 96 8.33 -4.82 1.96
C TRP A 96 7.71 -6.06 1.28
N PRO A 97 7.02 -5.89 0.14
CA PRO A 97 6.33 -7.00 -0.55
C PRO A 97 7.26 -8.15 -0.95
N GLU A 98 8.55 -7.89 -1.12
CA GLU A 98 9.56 -8.91 -1.41
C GLU A 98 9.65 -9.99 -0.33
N LEU A 99 9.31 -9.67 0.93
CA LEU A 99 9.32 -10.63 2.04
C LEU A 99 8.09 -11.55 2.02
N GLY A 100 7.04 -11.20 1.27
CA GLY A 100 5.86 -12.05 1.03
C GLY A 100 5.85 -12.70 -0.35
N ALA A 101 6.99 -12.72 -1.05
CA ALA A 101 7.08 -13.24 -2.42
C ALA A 101 6.62 -14.71 -2.50
N GLY A 102 5.83 -15.02 -3.54
CA GLY A 102 5.25 -16.35 -3.74
C GLY A 102 3.90 -16.58 -3.04
N VAL A 103 3.57 -15.79 -2.01
CA VAL A 103 2.29 -15.88 -1.29
C VAL A 103 1.38 -14.68 -1.59
N LEU A 104 1.95 -13.48 -1.70
CA LEU A 104 1.19 -12.28 -2.06
C LEU A 104 0.59 -12.39 -3.47
N PRO A 105 -0.61 -11.86 -3.70
CA PRO A 105 -1.13 -11.70 -5.05
C PRO A 105 -0.27 -10.70 -5.85
N PRO A 106 -0.36 -10.71 -7.19
CA PRO A 106 0.28 -9.68 -8.01
C PRO A 106 -0.26 -8.29 -7.63
N ALA A 107 0.66 -7.32 -7.54
CA ALA A 107 0.27 -5.94 -7.29
C ALA A 107 -0.33 -5.30 -8.53
N ASP A 108 -1.41 -4.53 -8.35
CA ASP A 108 -1.90 -3.63 -9.39
C ASP A 108 -0.93 -2.46 -9.59
N LEU A 109 -0.40 -1.93 -8.50
CA LEU A 109 0.56 -0.83 -8.48
C LEU A 109 1.81 -1.20 -7.69
N VAL A 110 2.97 -0.91 -8.26
CA VAL A 110 4.25 -0.93 -7.55
C VAL A 110 4.76 0.50 -7.44
N ILE A 111 4.99 0.97 -6.22
CA ILE A 111 5.52 2.29 -5.92
C ILE A 111 6.92 2.14 -5.35
N ASN A 112 7.93 2.45 -6.17
CA ASN A 112 9.32 2.55 -5.73
C ASN A 112 9.57 3.94 -5.13
N ILE A 113 10.15 3.98 -3.93
CA ILE A 113 10.45 5.22 -3.19
C ILE A 113 11.95 5.36 -3.01
N ASP A 114 12.55 6.25 -3.80
CA ASP A 114 13.99 6.49 -3.80
C ASP A 114 14.34 7.85 -3.21
N ARG A 115 15.61 8.00 -2.81
CA ARG A 115 16.18 9.31 -2.48
C ARG A 115 16.33 10.16 -3.74
N ASP A 116 15.99 11.43 -3.61
CA ASP A 116 16.20 12.43 -4.67
C ASP A 116 16.65 13.75 -4.04
N GLY A 117 17.97 13.90 -3.90
CA GLY A 117 18.57 14.98 -3.11
C GLY A 117 18.04 15.03 -1.67
N ALA A 118 17.49 16.19 -1.28
CA ALA A 118 16.83 16.37 0.02
C ALA A 118 15.40 15.77 0.08
N GLY A 119 14.84 15.37 -1.07
CA GLY A 119 13.48 14.88 -1.22
C GLY A 119 13.38 13.36 -1.39
N ARG A 120 12.25 12.94 -1.95
CA ARG A 120 11.96 11.56 -2.35
C ARG A 120 11.34 11.58 -3.74
N ARG A 121 11.72 10.62 -4.58
CA ARG A 121 11.10 10.34 -5.86
C ARG A 121 10.21 9.11 -5.72
N LEU A 122 8.98 9.21 -6.21
CA LEU A 122 8.06 8.07 -6.29
C LEU A 122 7.96 7.67 -7.76
N GLN A 123 8.33 6.44 -8.07
CA GLN A 123 8.12 5.85 -9.39
C GLN A 123 6.96 4.87 -9.27
N VAL A 124 5.88 5.11 -10.01
CA VAL A 124 4.65 4.31 -9.94
C VAL A 124 4.53 3.50 -11.22
N HIS A 125 4.51 2.18 -11.09
CA HIS A 125 4.32 1.23 -12.17
C HIS A 125 3.01 0.48 -11.97
N SER A 126 2.34 0.16 -13.07
CA SER A 126 1.17 -0.72 -13.07
C SER A 126 1.55 -2.08 -13.65
N ASN A 127 0.97 -3.15 -13.10
CA ASN A 127 1.11 -4.50 -13.67
C ASN A 127 -0.23 -5.08 -14.16
N THR A 128 -1.32 -4.34 -13.98
CA THR A 128 -2.68 -4.79 -14.31
C THR A 128 -3.48 -3.67 -14.97
N ASP A 129 -4.60 -4.02 -15.59
CA ASP A 129 -5.55 -3.04 -16.15
C ASP A 129 -6.15 -2.13 -15.08
N GLN A 130 -6.36 -2.67 -13.87
CA GLN A 130 -6.77 -1.86 -12.72
C GLN A 130 -5.68 -0.84 -12.34
N GLY A 131 -4.42 -1.27 -12.27
CA GLY A 131 -3.29 -0.35 -12.06
C GLY A 131 -3.19 0.73 -13.14
N ASN A 132 -3.40 0.37 -14.41
CA ASN A 132 -3.42 1.33 -15.53
C ASN A 132 -4.50 2.40 -15.35
N ARG A 133 -5.72 2.02 -14.99
CA ARG A 133 -6.81 2.97 -14.70
C ARG A 133 -6.49 3.90 -13.54
N VAL A 134 -5.84 3.38 -12.49
CA VAL A 134 -5.38 4.22 -11.37
C VAL A 134 -4.30 5.21 -11.83
N LEU A 135 -3.34 4.79 -12.65
CA LEU A 135 -2.31 5.68 -13.21
C LEU A 135 -2.89 6.77 -14.10
N GLU A 136 -3.86 6.45 -14.95
CA GLU A 136 -4.56 7.42 -15.79
C GLU A 136 -5.25 8.49 -14.93
N ARG A 137 -5.98 8.09 -13.89
CA ARG A 137 -6.61 9.02 -12.95
C ARG A 137 -5.60 9.87 -12.21
N LEU A 138 -4.47 9.30 -11.80
CA LEU A 138 -3.41 10.05 -11.13
C LEU A 138 -2.84 11.12 -12.06
N ARG A 139 -2.62 10.80 -13.35
CA ARG A 139 -2.13 11.77 -14.35
C ARG A 139 -3.11 12.91 -14.58
N LEU A 140 -4.42 12.64 -14.57
CA LEU A 140 -5.46 13.68 -14.70
C LEU A 140 -5.59 14.57 -13.45
N ALA A 141 -5.05 14.14 -12.31
CA ALA A 141 -5.12 14.86 -11.04
C ALA A 141 -3.86 15.68 -10.71
N LEU A 142 -2.83 15.63 -11.57
CA LEU A 142 -1.58 16.39 -11.47
C LEU A 142 -1.63 17.62 -12.38
#